data_AF-A0A267T8Q7-F1
#
_entry.id   AF-A0A267T8Q7-F1
#
_cell.length_a   1.000
_cell.length_b   1.000
_cell.length_c   1.000
_cell.angle_alpha   90.00
_cell.angle_beta   90.00
_cell.angle_gamma   90.00
#
_symmetry.space_group_name_H-M   'P 1'
#
loop_
_entity.id
_entity.type
_entity.pdbx_description
1 polymer ?
#
loop_
_entity_poly.entity_id
_entity_poly.type
_entity_poly.pdbx_seq_one_letter_code
_entity_poly.pdbx_strand_id
1 'polypeptide(L)'
;MLHNPHVYLRESVTELEEVKVHGSETFDIIIGNVDKKGGNSLNLSFGDKVALFIPNLGIEHGYISKFRYFAKTVFGLEDHFNEPFLIQLYSVDSIHSNPHKPLLKEALLLRASKSNKWNEFDLSQYGIQIPSNGIFVSISLLTQEEYNYQERYISTYSVLEQRRVSIKKVISPKVSFSKNVYKNLHNWIWRYKSSKWSEFPSSLGTFMLGLEVQVYE
;
A
#
# COMPACT_ATOMS: atom_id res chain seq x y z
N MET A 1 49.83 50.66 48.94
CA MET A 1 49.84 49.52 48.00
C MET A 1 48.42 48.99 47.89
N LEU A 2 47.79 49.13 46.72
CA LEU A 2 46.42 48.67 46.47
C LEU A 2 46.45 47.18 46.11
N HIS A 3 45.78 46.34 46.88
CA HIS A 3 45.61 44.91 46.60
C HIS A 3 44.50 44.73 45.57
N ASN A 4 44.80 44.11 44.44
CA ASN A 4 43.85 43.80 43.38
C ASN A 4 43.41 42.33 43.56
N PRO A 5 42.20 42.02 44.04
CA PRO A 5 41.78 40.64 44.21
C PRO A 5 41.45 40.03 42.84
N HIS A 6 42.14 38.96 42.50
CA HIS A 6 41.83 38.16 41.31
C HIS A 6 40.61 37.27 41.58
N VAL A 7 39.56 37.44 40.78
CA VAL A 7 38.36 36.61 40.81
C VAL A 7 38.50 35.53 39.74
N TYR A 8 38.31 34.27 40.13
CA TYR A 8 38.32 33.12 39.21
C TYR A 8 36.93 32.47 39.20
N LEU A 9 36.42 32.16 38.01
CA LEU A 9 35.20 31.37 37.83
C LEU A 9 35.55 29.87 37.94
N ARG A 10 34.73 29.13 38.67
CA ARG A 10 34.79 27.66 38.71
C ARG A 10 33.93 27.11 37.58
N GLU A 11 34.46 26.13 36.84
CA GLU A 11 33.66 25.37 35.88
C GLU A 11 32.51 24.67 36.60
N SER A 12 31.30 24.92 36.11
CA SER A 12 30.11 24.17 36.50
C SER A 12 29.95 23.05 35.49
N VAL A 13 30.42 21.86 35.85
CA VAL A 13 30.16 20.65 35.07
C VAL A 13 28.77 20.15 35.43
N THR A 14 27.83 20.29 34.50
CA THR A 14 26.48 19.73 34.63
C THR A 14 26.51 18.32 34.07
N GLU A 15 26.47 17.32 34.95
CA GLU A 15 26.29 15.92 34.56
C GLU A 15 24.81 15.71 34.18
N LEU A 16 24.55 15.25 32.96
CA LEU A 16 23.19 14.97 32.50
C LEU A 16 22.70 13.67 33.16
N GLU A 17 21.53 13.72 33.78
CA GLU A 17 20.89 12.51 34.31
C GLU A 17 20.57 11.53 33.17
N GLU A 18 20.89 10.26 33.40
CA GLU A 18 20.60 9.17 32.47
C GLU A 18 19.10 9.06 32.23
N VAL A 19 18.65 9.36 31.01
CA VAL A 19 17.27 9.14 30.60
C VAL A 19 17.07 7.65 30.29
N LYS A 20 16.41 6.94 31.19
CA LYS A 20 15.96 5.56 30.96
C LYS A 20 14.70 5.59 30.10
N VAL A 21 14.86 5.33 28.81
CA VAL A 21 13.74 5.13 27.89
C VAL A 21 13.22 3.71 28.07
N HIS A 22 12.06 3.58 28.72
CA HIS A 22 11.26 2.36 28.64
C HIS A 22 10.59 2.36 27.27
N GLY A 23 10.94 1.41 26.40
CA GLY A 23 10.27 1.26 25.11
C GLY A 23 8.78 0.99 25.34
N SER A 24 7.90 1.77 24.71
CA SER A 24 6.47 1.49 24.74
C SER A 24 6.21 0.13 24.09
N GLU A 25 5.24 -0.61 24.62
CA GLU A 25 4.80 -1.84 23.98
C GLU A 25 4.25 -1.49 22.59
N THR A 26 4.73 -2.23 21.58
CA THR A 26 4.24 -2.08 20.21
C THR A 26 3.59 -3.37 19.77
N PHE A 27 2.51 -3.25 19.01
CA PHE A 27 1.78 -4.39 18.48
C PHE A 27 1.24 -4.10 17.08
N ASP A 28 1.06 -5.16 16.29
CA ASP A 28 0.61 -5.03 14.91
C ASP A 28 -0.90 -5.27 14.79
N ILE A 29 -1.59 -4.34 14.14
CA ILE A 29 -3.00 -4.48 13.76
C ILE A 29 -3.11 -4.60 12.24
N ILE A 30 -3.92 -5.55 11.79
CA ILE A 30 -4.26 -5.69 10.37
C ILE A 30 -5.63 -5.04 10.11
N ILE A 31 -5.67 -4.09 9.18
CA ILE A 31 -6.88 -3.39 8.73
C ILE A 31 -7.14 -3.62 7.24
N GLY A 32 -8.37 -3.39 6.80
CA GLY A 32 -8.81 -3.60 5.42
C GLY A 32 -9.60 -4.89 5.24
N ASN A 33 -9.76 -5.31 3.99
CA ASN A 33 -10.58 -6.47 3.65
C ASN A 33 -9.73 -7.74 3.56
N VAL A 34 -9.44 -8.33 4.73
CA VAL A 34 -8.46 -9.42 4.90
C VAL A 34 -9.06 -10.82 5.05
N ASP A 35 -10.05 -11.16 4.23
CA ASP A 35 -10.72 -12.47 4.27
C ASP A 35 -9.76 -13.65 4.00
N LYS A 36 -10.14 -14.86 4.41
CA LYS A 36 -9.39 -16.10 4.23
C LYS A 36 -9.57 -16.72 2.85
N LYS A 37 -10.67 -16.42 2.16
CA LYS A 37 -11.00 -17.00 0.84
C LYS A 37 -11.31 -15.92 -0.19
N GLY A 38 -10.55 -15.97 -1.28
CA GLY A 38 -10.77 -15.15 -2.46
C GLY A 38 -11.86 -15.67 -3.39
N GLY A 39 -12.81 -14.79 -3.72
CA GLY A 39 -13.83 -14.91 -4.76
C GLY A 39 -13.31 -14.55 -6.14
N ASN A 40 -14.05 -13.80 -6.95
CA ASN A 40 -13.63 -13.44 -8.31
C ASN A 40 -12.38 -12.54 -8.31
N SER A 41 -11.77 -12.30 -9.47
CA SER A 41 -10.66 -11.36 -9.66
C SER A 41 -11.11 -10.14 -10.46
N LEU A 42 -10.46 -9.00 -10.24
CA LEU A 42 -10.68 -7.80 -11.04
C LEU A 42 -9.99 -7.89 -12.40
N ASN A 43 -10.72 -7.52 -13.46
CA ASN A 43 -10.12 -7.23 -14.76
C ASN A 43 -9.93 -5.72 -14.86
N LEU A 44 -8.68 -5.27 -14.80
CA LEU A 44 -8.28 -3.90 -15.09
C LEU A 44 -7.77 -3.83 -16.53
N SER A 45 -8.04 -2.71 -17.21
CA SER A 45 -7.40 -2.36 -18.48
C SER A 45 -6.09 -1.61 -18.21
N PHE A 46 -5.22 -1.53 -19.22
CA PHE A 46 -3.97 -0.77 -19.11
C PHE A 46 -4.23 0.68 -18.67
N GLY A 47 -3.47 1.15 -17.68
CA GLY A 47 -3.62 2.47 -17.08
C GLY A 47 -4.84 2.65 -16.17
N ASP A 48 -5.72 1.64 -16.02
CA ASP A 48 -6.81 1.73 -15.06
C ASP A 48 -6.25 1.78 -13.64
N LYS A 49 -6.88 2.62 -12.81
CA LYS A 49 -6.56 2.78 -11.39
C LYS A 49 -7.84 2.67 -10.56
N VAL A 50 -7.77 1.88 -9.49
CA VAL A 50 -8.84 1.72 -8.51
C VAL A 50 -8.29 1.93 -7.11
N ALA A 51 -9.11 2.38 -6.18
CA ALA A 51 -8.73 2.58 -4.78
C ALA A 51 -9.78 2.01 -3.83
N LEU A 52 -9.32 1.33 -2.77
CA LEU A 52 -10.12 0.85 -1.66
C LEU A 52 -9.98 1.79 -0.48
N PHE A 53 -11.11 2.25 0.07
CA PHE A 53 -11.13 2.92 1.36
C PHE A 53 -10.94 1.91 2.49
N ILE A 54 -10.03 2.21 3.41
CA ILE A 54 -9.83 1.48 4.66
C ILE A 54 -10.05 2.49 5.79
N PRO A 55 -11.11 2.33 6.61
CA PRO A 55 -11.35 3.23 7.73
C PRO A 55 -10.27 3.06 8.80
N ASN A 56 -9.95 4.15 9.50
CA ASN A 56 -9.19 4.05 10.74
C ASN A 56 -10.12 3.50 11.83
N LEU A 57 -9.71 2.41 12.49
CA LEU A 57 -10.49 1.70 13.51
C LEU A 57 -10.18 2.17 14.94
N GLY A 58 -9.96 3.48 15.12
CA GLY A 58 -9.63 4.08 16.43
C GLY A 58 -8.14 4.04 16.79
N ILE A 59 -7.26 3.87 15.80
CA ILE A 59 -5.81 3.92 15.98
C ILE A 59 -5.37 5.38 16.02
N GLU A 60 -4.98 5.87 17.19
CA GLU A 60 -4.48 7.24 17.39
C GLU A 60 -2.99 7.37 17.02
N HIS A 61 -2.22 6.32 17.33
CA HIS A 61 -0.78 6.30 17.30
C HIS A 61 -0.28 5.05 16.59
N GLY A 62 0.08 5.18 15.31
CA GLY A 62 0.58 4.04 14.54
C GLY A 62 1.14 4.38 13.18
N TYR A 63 2.02 3.52 12.69
CA TYR A 63 2.65 3.63 11.39
C TYR A 63 2.30 2.42 10.53
N ILE A 64 1.99 2.67 9.25
CA ILE A 64 1.73 1.60 8.28
C ILE A 64 3.05 0.88 8.00
N SER A 65 3.12 -0.39 8.39
CA SER A 65 4.32 -1.22 8.26
C SER A 65 4.29 -2.08 7.01
N LYS A 66 3.12 -2.58 6.56
CA LYS A 66 3.01 -3.44 5.38
C LYS A 66 1.77 -3.16 4.54
N PHE A 67 1.92 -3.34 3.23
CA PHE A 67 0.80 -3.55 2.32
C PHE A 67 0.56 -5.03 2.07
N ARG A 68 -0.71 -5.45 2.06
CA ARG A 68 -1.12 -6.83 1.88
C ARG A 68 -2.14 -6.92 0.76
N TYR A 69 -1.97 -7.88 -0.14
CA TYR A 69 -2.99 -8.22 -1.13
C TYR A 69 -3.09 -9.72 -1.37
N PHE A 70 -4.30 -10.18 -1.68
CA PHE A 70 -4.53 -11.57 -2.04
C PHE A 70 -4.49 -11.74 -3.57
N ALA A 71 -3.42 -12.38 -4.05
CA ALA A 71 -3.30 -12.75 -5.46
C ALA A 71 -4.03 -14.07 -5.70
N LYS A 72 -4.90 -14.13 -6.70
CA LYS A 72 -5.66 -15.33 -7.06
C LYS A 72 -5.36 -15.77 -8.48
N THR A 73 -5.10 -17.05 -8.68
CA THR A 73 -5.01 -17.61 -10.03
C THR A 73 -6.41 -17.67 -10.66
N VAL A 74 -6.49 -17.29 -11.93
CA VAL A 74 -7.68 -17.50 -12.76
C VAL A 74 -7.48 -18.79 -13.54
N PHE A 75 -8.52 -19.63 -13.60
CA PHE A 75 -8.48 -20.89 -14.35
C PHE A 75 -8.08 -20.66 -15.81
N GLY A 76 -7.08 -21.39 -16.31
CA GLY A 76 -6.50 -21.22 -17.64
C GLY A 76 -5.49 -20.07 -17.77
N LEU A 77 -5.14 -19.42 -16.67
CA LEU A 77 -4.12 -18.37 -16.56
C LEU A 77 -3.27 -18.55 -15.28
N GLU A 78 -2.88 -19.79 -15.01
CA GLU A 78 -2.21 -20.20 -13.78
C GLU A 78 -0.93 -19.42 -13.48
N ASP A 79 -0.18 -19.05 -14.52
CA ASP A 79 1.13 -18.38 -14.42
C ASP A 79 1.07 -16.85 -14.42
N HIS A 80 -0.11 -16.25 -14.57
CA HIS A 80 -0.28 -14.80 -14.74
C HIS A 80 -0.61 -14.03 -13.44
N PHE A 81 -0.33 -14.63 -12.28
CA PHE A 81 -0.59 -13.97 -10.99
C PHE A 81 0.49 -12.93 -10.61
N ASN A 82 1.66 -12.99 -11.24
CA ASN A 82 2.85 -12.19 -10.92
C ASN A 82 3.02 -10.94 -11.82
N GLU A 83 1.98 -10.58 -12.58
CA GLU A 83 2.01 -9.38 -13.42
C GLU A 83 2.24 -8.14 -12.54
N PRO A 84 3.15 -7.23 -12.93
CA PRO A 84 3.47 -6.06 -12.12
C PRO A 84 2.28 -5.11 -12.07
N PHE A 85 2.15 -4.41 -10.95
CA PHE A 85 1.16 -3.36 -10.74
C PHE A 85 1.74 -2.27 -9.85
N LEU A 86 1.13 -1.10 -9.88
CA LEU A 86 1.51 0.02 -9.03
C LEU A 86 0.56 0.11 -7.84
N ILE A 87 1.12 0.40 -6.66
CA ILE A 87 0.34 0.83 -5.50
C ILE A 87 0.63 2.29 -5.15
N GLN A 88 -0.39 2.98 -4.65
CA GLN A 88 -0.24 4.31 -4.07
C GLN A 88 -1.25 4.45 -2.93
N LEU A 89 -0.82 5.10 -1.86
CA LEU A 89 -1.65 5.42 -0.70
C LEU A 89 -2.12 6.86 -0.82
N TYR A 90 -3.38 7.12 -0.50
CA TYR A 90 -3.96 8.47 -0.55
C TYR A 90 -4.64 8.82 0.76
N SER A 91 -4.54 10.08 1.15
CA SER A 91 -5.40 10.64 2.20
C SER A 91 -6.85 10.73 1.70
N VAL A 92 -7.78 10.80 2.63
CA VAL A 92 -9.19 11.03 2.33
C VAL A 92 -9.47 12.53 2.26
N ASP A 93 -10.20 12.98 1.23
CA ASP A 93 -10.81 14.31 1.20
C ASP A 93 -11.95 14.36 2.23
N SER A 94 -11.84 15.23 3.24
CA SER A 94 -12.86 15.37 4.29
C SER A 94 -14.21 15.91 3.80
N ILE A 95 -14.25 16.56 2.63
CA ILE A 95 -15.46 17.14 2.05
C ILE A 95 -16.14 16.12 1.13
N HIS A 96 -15.37 15.54 0.21
CA HIS A 96 -15.91 14.68 -0.85
C HIS A 96 -15.77 13.17 -0.57
N SER A 97 -15.09 12.79 0.53
CA SER A 97 -14.85 11.40 0.92
C SER A 97 -14.18 10.55 -0.18
N ASN A 98 -13.39 11.17 -1.04
CA ASN A 98 -12.69 10.55 -2.15
C ASN A 98 -11.17 10.55 -1.93
N PRO A 99 -10.38 9.81 -2.73
CA PRO A 99 -8.93 9.88 -2.64
C PRO A 99 -8.42 11.28 -3.01
N HIS A 100 -7.61 11.87 -2.13
CA HIS A 100 -7.11 13.24 -2.28
C HIS A 100 -5.62 13.27 -2.68
N LYS A 101 -4.71 13.50 -1.71
CA LYS A 101 -3.27 13.60 -1.98
C LYS A 101 -2.56 12.27 -1.74
N PRO A 102 -1.56 11.92 -2.57
CA PRO A 102 -0.73 10.75 -2.33
C PRO A 102 0.07 10.92 -1.04
N LEU A 103 0.28 9.81 -0.33
CA LEU A 103 1.07 9.73 0.90
C LEU A 103 2.49 9.21 0.63
N LEU A 104 2.70 8.52 -0.48
CA LEU A 104 4.03 8.18 -0.99
C LEU A 104 4.43 9.18 -2.08
N LYS A 105 5.72 9.55 -2.09
CA LYS A 105 6.28 10.41 -3.15
C LYS A 105 6.06 9.84 -4.54
N GLU A 106 6.21 8.53 -4.68
CA GLU A 106 6.06 7.79 -5.94
C GLU A 106 5.23 6.53 -5.70
N ALA A 107 4.52 6.08 -6.73
CA ALA A 107 3.80 4.81 -6.67
C ALA A 107 4.80 3.64 -6.69
N LEU A 108 4.54 2.60 -5.91
CA LEU A 108 5.45 1.45 -5.78
C LEU A 108 5.08 0.36 -6.78
N LEU A 109 6.07 -0.10 -7.54
CA LEU A 109 5.93 -1.22 -8.48
C LEU A 109 6.09 -2.55 -7.75
N LEU A 110 5.02 -3.34 -7.68
CA LEU A 110 4.96 -4.60 -6.94
C LEU A 110 4.58 -5.77 -7.84
N ARG A 111 4.95 -6.99 -7.41
CA ARG A 111 4.61 -8.27 -8.05
C ARG A 111 4.29 -9.30 -6.98
N ALA A 112 3.29 -10.16 -7.20
CA ALA A 112 3.13 -11.33 -6.32
C ALA A 112 4.32 -12.26 -6.45
N SER A 113 4.68 -12.86 -5.33
CA SER A 113 5.55 -14.05 -5.28
C SER A 113 4.73 -15.33 -5.09
N LYS A 114 3.50 -15.24 -4.58
CA LYS A 114 2.64 -16.37 -4.24
C LYS A 114 1.28 -16.25 -4.90
N SER A 115 0.80 -17.35 -5.49
CA SER A 115 -0.59 -17.47 -5.94
C SER A 115 -1.51 -18.03 -4.86
N ASN A 116 -2.80 -17.66 -4.92
CA ASN A 116 -3.89 -18.06 -4.04
C ASN A 116 -3.57 -17.83 -2.55
N LYS A 117 -2.80 -16.79 -2.26
CA LYS A 117 -2.27 -16.46 -0.94
C LYS A 117 -2.14 -14.94 -0.77
N TRP A 118 -2.08 -14.52 0.49
CA TRP A 118 -1.65 -13.18 0.86
C TRP A 118 -0.18 -12.98 0.50
N ASN A 119 0.08 -11.89 -0.22
CA ASN A 119 1.40 -11.34 -0.49
C ASN A 119 1.54 -10.06 0.33
N GLU A 120 2.72 -9.86 0.91
CA GLU A 120 3.00 -8.79 1.86
C GLU A 120 4.23 -8.04 1.39
N PHE A 121 4.19 -6.72 1.49
CA PHE A 121 5.27 -5.84 1.09
C PHE A 121 5.55 -4.85 2.20
N ASP A 122 6.82 -4.73 2.55
CA ASP A 122 7.28 -3.83 3.59
C ASP A 122 7.16 -2.36 3.15
N LEU A 123 6.48 -1.57 3.98
CA LEU A 123 6.29 -0.14 3.86
C LEU A 123 6.89 0.63 5.05
N SER A 124 7.50 -0.04 6.03
CA SER A 124 8.02 0.56 7.28
C SER A 124 8.98 1.71 7.01
N GLN A 125 9.82 1.58 5.97
CA GLN A 125 10.79 2.60 5.54
C GLN A 125 10.17 3.96 5.18
N TYR A 126 8.88 4.01 4.87
CA TYR A 126 8.21 5.25 4.47
C TYR A 126 7.66 6.05 5.65
N GLY A 127 7.65 5.49 6.88
CA GLY A 127 7.23 6.21 8.09
C GLY A 127 5.82 6.81 8.00
N ILE A 128 4.89 6.10 7.34
CA ILE A 128 3.56 6.64 7.03
C ILE A 128 2.66 6.50 8.24
N GLN A 129 2.34 7.61 8.89
CA GLN A 129 1.39 7.61 9.98
C GLN A 129 -0.02 7.29 9.47
N ILE A 130 -0.76 6.43 10.18
CA ILE A 130 -2.15 6.11 9.83
C ILE A 130 -3.04 7.37 9.97
N PRO A 131 -3.74 7.83 8.91
CA PRO A 131 -4.58 9.02 9.03
C PRO A 131 -5.83 8.74 9.88
N SER A 132 -6.26 9.71 10.69
CA SER A 132 -7.42 9.59 11.57
C SER A 132 -8.76 9.38 10.84
N ASN A 133 -8.88 9.91 9.63
CA ASN A 133 -10.06 9.74 8.77
C ASN A 133 -9.99 8.51 7.86
N GLY A 134 -9.03 7.61 8.08
CA GLY A 134 -8.77 6.46 7.24
C GLY A 134 -7.92 6.78 6.02
N ILE A 135 -7.79 5.79 5.14
CA ILE A 135 -6.82 5.82 4.05
C ILE A 135 -7.37 5.13 2.81
N PHE A 136 -6.95 5.60 1.65
CA PHE A 136 -7.19 4.91 0.39
C PHE A 136 -5.96 4.15 -0.05
N VAL A 137 -6.14 2.87 -0.36
CA VAL A 137 -5.11 2.03 -0.98
C VAL A 137 -5.47 1.82 -2.43
N SER A 138 -4.65 2.34 -3.34
CA SER A 138 -4.86 2.19 -4.78
C SER A 138 -4.02 1.08 -5.38
N ILE A 139 -4.59 0.47 -6.41
CA ILE A 139 -3.90 -0.42 -7.35
C ILE A 139 -4.12 0.15 -8.75
N SER A 140 -3.04 0.26 -9.51
CA SER A 140 -3.08 0.68 -10.90
C SER A 140 -2.39 -0.32 -11.79
N LEU A 141 -2.97 -0.55 -12.96
CA LEU A 141 -2.31 -1.27 -14.02
C LEU A 141 -1.35 -0.34 -14.76
N LEU A 142 -0.17 -0.85 -15.10
CA LEU A 142 0.76 -0.11 -15.93
C LEU A 142 0.11 0.16 -17.29
N THR A 143 0.55 1.21 -17.97
CA THR A 143 0.23 1.44 -19.37
C THR A 143 0.86 0.36 -20.24
N GLN A 144 0.35 0.18 -21.46
CA GLN A 144 0.93 -0.79 -22.41
C GLN A 144 2.42 -0.50 -22.67
N GLU A 145 2.80 0.77 -22.75
CA GLU A 145 4.19 1.18 -22.96
C GLU A 145 5.09 0.80 -21.77
N GLU A 146 4.64 1.07 -20.55
CA GLU A 146 5.36 0.69 -19.34
C GLU A 146 5.48 -0.84 -19.23
N TYR A 147 4.46 -1.61 -19.59
CA TYR A 147 4.59 -3.08 -19.67
C TYR A 147 5.63 -3.51 -20.70
N ASN A 148 5.59 -2.94 -21.91
CA ASN A 148 6.57 -3.27 -22.93
C ASN A 148 8.00 -2.93 -22.46
N TYR A 149 8.18 -1.83 -21.72
CA TYR A 149 9.46 -1.45 -21.14
C TYR A 149 9.91 -2.45 -20.06
N GLN A 150 9.00 -2.84 -19.15
CA GLN A 150 9.28 -3.85 -18.12
C GLN A 150 9.59 -5.23 -18.73
N GLU A 151 8.85 -5.65 -19.76
CA GLU A 151 9.11 -6.89 -20.48
C GLU A 151 10.43 -6.83 -21.26
N ARG A 152 10.88 -5.68 -21.77
CA ARG A 152 12.23 -5.54 -22.36
C ARG A 152 13.33 -5.82 -21.35
N TYR A 153 13.18 -5.35 -20.12
CA TYR A 153 14.15 -5.64 -19.05
C TYR A 153 14.21 -7.13 -18.70
N ILE A 154 13.07 -7.83 -18.80
CA ILE A 154 12.95 -9.26 -18.45
C ILE A 154 13.34 -10.18 -19.63
N SER A 155 12.92 -9.85 -20.85
CA SER A 155 13.22 -10.62 -22.09
C SER A 155 14.67 -10.51 -22.54
N THR A 156 15.43 -9.54 -22.02
CA THR A 156 16.89 -9.52 -22.17
C THR A 156 17.58 -10.67 -21.41
N TYR A 157 16.83 -11.43 -20.58
CA TYR A 157 17.30 -12.61 -19.83
C TYR A 157 16.58 -13.93 -20.15
N SER A 158 15.87 -14.04 -21.28
CA SER A 158 15.29 -15.32 -21.72
C SER A 158 15.76 -15.70 -23.13
N VAL A 159 16.68 -16.67 -23.21
CA VAL A 159 17.03 -17.41 -24.42
C VAL A 159 15.91 -18.44 -24.66
N LEU A 160 15.50 -18.67 -25.92
CA LEU A 160 14.44 -19.60 -26.38
C LEU A 160 13.04 -18.93 -26.30
N GLU A 161 12.31 -18.66 -27.39
CA GLU A 161 11.76 -19.60 -28.36
C GLU A 161 11.45 -18.89 -29.70
N GLN A 162 11.92 -19.47 -30.81
CA GLN A 162 11.80 -18.91 -32.16
C GLN A 162 10.45 -19.19 -32.84
N ARG A 163 9.30 -18.80 -32.25
CA ARG A 163 8.02 -18.69 -32.97
C ARG A 163 7.11 -17.60 -32.38
N ARG A 164 6.54 -16.76 -33.24
CA ARG A 164 5.53 -15.75 -32.86
C ARG A 164 4.13 -16.36 -32.94
N VAL A 165 3.55 -16.67 -31.78
CA VAL A 165 2.09 -16.84 -31.64
C VAL A 165 1.58 -15.62 -30.87
N SER A 166 0.68 -14.84 -31.45
CA SER A 166 0.05 -13.70 -30.78
C SER A 166 -1.06 -14.20 -29.85
N ILE A 167 -0.69 -14.71 -28.69
CA ILE A 167 -1.64 -14.93 -27.61
C ILE A 167 -1.93 -13.55 -27.03
N LYS A 168 -3.19 -13.09 -27.03
CA LYS A 168 -3.60 -11.91 -26.25
C LYS A 168 -3.34 -12.20 -24.78
N LYS A 169 -2.15 -11.85 -24.29
CA LYS A 169 -1.78 -11.99 -22.88
C LYS A 169 -2.73 -11.10 -22.07
N VAL A 170 -3.59 -11.71 -21.25
CA VAL A 170 -4.50 -10.97 -20.37
C VAL A 170 -3.68 -10.49 -19.17
N ILE A 171 -3.10 -9.31 -19.32
CA ILE A 171 -2.35 -8.65 -18.26
C ILE A 171 -3.36 -7.99 -17.32
N SER A 172 -3.48 -8.50 -16.10
CA SER A 172 -4.28 -7.87 -15.04
C SER A 172 -3.70 -8.31 -13.69
N PRO A 173 -3.60 -7.42 -12.68
CA PRO A 173 -3.18 -7.83 -11.37
C PRO A 173 -4.34 -8.63 -10.81
N LYS A 174 -4.12 -9.92 -10.53
CA LYS A 174 -5.21 -10.82 -10.14
C LYS A 174 -5.58 -10.63 -8.67
N VAL A 175 -5.98 -9.41 -8.34
CA VAL A 175 -6.44 -8.99 -7.02
C VAL A 175 -7.81 -9.61 -6.80
N SER A 176 -7.91 -10.43 -5.76
CA SER A 176 -9.14 -11.13 -5.45
C SER A 176 -10.16 -10.21 -4.80
N PHE A 177 -11.44 -10.58 -4.93
CA PHE A 177 -12.54 -10.02 -4.17
C PHE A 177 -12.95 -10.96 -3.03
N SER A 178 -13.57 -10.43 -1.98
CA SER A 178 -14.28 -11.23 -0.96
C SER A 178 -15.59 -10.54 -0.55
N LYS A 179 -16.37 -11.18 0.33
CA LYS A 179 -17.54 -10.52 0.93
C LYS A 179 -17.07 -9.27 1.65
N ASN A 180 -17.73 -8.15 1.38
CA ASN A 180 -17.41 -6.89 2.02
C ASN A 180 -17.50 -7.02 3.56
N VAL A 181 -16.43 -6.66 4.26
CA VAL A 181 -16.39 -6.61 5.74
C VAL A 181 -17.00 -5.29 6.25
N TYR A 182 -17.07 -4.27 5.40
CA TYR A 182 -17.58 -2.93 5.70
C TYR A 182 -18.89 -2.62 4.94
N LYS A 183 -19.81 -3.58 4.83
CA LYS A 183 -21.05 -3.50 4.01
C LYS A 183 -21.92 -2.25 4.22
N ASN A 184 -21.74 -1.57 5.36
CA ASN A 184 -22.52 -0.40 5.74
C ASN A 184 -21.81 0.94 5.47
N LEU A 185 -20.57 0.92 4.93
CA LEU A 185 -19.85 2.13 4.52
C LEU A 185 -20.15 2.45 3.05
N HIS A 186 -20.59 3.68 2.79
CA HIS A 186 -20.66 4.25 1.44
C HIS A 186 -19.23 4.59 0.93
N ASN A 187 -19.05 4.74 -0.38
CA ASN A 187 -17.83 5.33 -1.01
C ASN A 187 -16.53 4.55 -0.82
N TRP A 188 -16.61 3.23 -0.84
CA TRP A 188 -15.52 2.35 -0.43
C TRP A 188 -14.61 1.91 -1.59
N ILE A 189 -15.09 1.86 -2.83
CA ILE A 189 -14.22 1.76 -4.01
C ILE A 189 -14.38 2.99 -4.88
N TRP A 190 -13.25 3.52 -5.31
CA TRP A 190 -13.16 4.55 -6.32
C TRP A 190 -12.40 4.06 -7.53
N ARG A 191 -12.79 4.50 -8.72
CA ARG A 191 -12.05 4.32 -9.96
C ARG A 191 -11.58 5.67 -10.45
N TYR A 192 -10.32 5.74 -10.86
CA TYR A 192 -9.77 6.93 -11.49
C TYR A 192 -9.86 6.77 -13.01
N LYS A 193 -10.60 7.68 -13.65
CA LYS A 193 -10.73 7.72 -15.11
C LYS A 193 -10.87 9.17 -15.56
N SER A 194 -10.25 9.51 -16.68
CA SER A 194 -10.32 10.86 -17.27
C SER A 194 -10.00 11.97 -16.25
N SER A 195 -8.94 11.74 -15.48
CA SER A 195 -8.44 12.65 -14.44
C SER A 195 -9.39 12.93 -13.27
N LYS A 196 -10.38 12.05 -13.04
CA LYS A 196 -11.35 12.18 -11.95
C LYS A 196 -11.55 10.86 -11.22
N TRP A 197 -11.72 10.96 -9.91
CA TRP A 197 -12.21 9.87 -9.08
C TRP A 197 -13.74 9.82 -9.16
N SER A 198 -14.29 8.65 -9.41
CA SER A 198 -15.71 8.38 -9.26
C SER A 198 -15.91 7.09 -8.46
N GLU A 199 -17.01 7.00 -7.72
CA GLU A 199 -17.39 5.78 -7.04
C GLU A 199 -17.50 4.62 -8.04
N PHE A 200 -17.04 3.45 -7.61
CA PHE A 200 -17.13 2.22 -8.37
C PHE A 200 -18.09 1.27 -7.66
N PRO A 201 -19.36 1.22 -8.06
CA PRO A 201 -20.32 0.31 -7.48
C PRO A 201 -19.93 -1.14 -7.83
N SER A 202 -19.54 -1.92 -6.82
CA SER A 202 -19.25 -3.35 -6.98
C SER A 202 -20.31 -4.19 -6.27
N SER A 203 -21.14 -4.88 -7.04
CA SER A 203 -22.00 -5.97 -6.55
C SER A 203 -21.24 -7.29 -6.34
N LEU A 204 -19.98 -7.35 -6.79
CA LEU A 204 -19.16 -8.57 -6.85
C LEU A 204 -18.32 -8.80 -5.58
N GLY A 205 -18.36 -7.88 -4.62
CA GLY A 205 -17.55 -7.90 -3.41
C GLY A 205 -16.42 -6.87 -3.42
N THR A 206 -15.56 -6.94 -2.41
CA THR A 206 -14.51 -5.93 -2.13
C THR A 206 -13.13 -6.45 -2.41
N PHE A 207 -12.24 -5.60 -2.93
CA PHE A 207 -10.83 -5.98 -3.14
C PHE A 207 -10.22 -6.48 -1.84
N MET A 208 -9.51 -7.60 -1.91
CA MET A 208 -8.79 -8.16 -0.78
C MET A 208 -7.45 -7.45 -0.63
N LEU A 209 -7.51 -6.24 -0.07
CA LEU A 209 -6.38 -5.39 0.26
C LEU A 209 -6.42 -5.12 1.76
N GLY A 210 -5.24 -5.12 2.35
CA GLY A 210 -5.06 -4.78 3.74
C GLY A 210 -3.78 -4.01 3.98
N LEU A 211 -3.73 -3.41 5.15
CA LEU A 211 -2.53 -2.78 5.70
C LEU A 211 -2.25 -3.43 7.04
N GLU A 212 -0.97 -3.60 7.34
CA GLU A 212 -0.49 -3.81 8.71
C GLU A 212 -0.06 -2.46 9.28
N VAL A 213 -0.48 -2.17 10.50
CA VAL A 213 -0.18 -0.95 11.23
C VAL A 213 0.49 -1.33 12.53
N GLN A 214 1.72 -0.86 12.72
CA GLN A 214 2.43 -0.98 13.99
C GLN A 214 1.94 0.15 14.90
N VAL A 215 1.28 -0.22 15.99
CA VAL A 215 0.67 0.68 16.98
C VAL A 215 1.60 0.81 18.18
N TYR A 216 1.64 1.99 18.77
CA TYR A 216 2.39 2.29 19.99
C TYR A 216 1.46 2.93 21.02
N GLU A 217 1.57 2.47 22.27
CA GLU A 217 0.86 3.03 23.43
C GLU A 217 1.68 4.15 24.11
#